data_AF-A0A1H3JID1-F1
#
_entry.id   AF-A0A1H3JID1-F1
#
_cell.length_a   1.000
_cell.length_b   1.000
_cell.length_c   1.000
_cell.angle_alpha   90.00
_cell.angle_beta   90.00
_cell.angle_gamma   90.00
#
_symmetry.space_group_name_H-M   'P 1'
#
loop_
_entity.id
_entity.type
_entity.pdbx_description
1 polymer ?
#
loop_
_entity_poly.entity_id
_entity_poly.type
_entity_poly.pdbx_seq_one_letter_code
_entity_poly.pdbx_strand_id
1 'polypeptide(L)'
;MPSTHIERADSGLSWETDLHGIRRLPHRMAAFIVTMHPVIWGGFFIVLPLAVLGSMTVFGSRAAIAYVIVCACLWLMVWFSSAGFKTNRYRLNSEKHTVTIRPEFDDPETTQFAAATGTDERTIGLDTVDALQLIPLGPIVAARLRYRSATVTKPEGILIPRGQVREIAGGFRSCGVSVPELTPGDRPTPERRPLRAAARIATTPILIGVLPVYVVQVRLGIEVWPFLFGFVLVTWVVIVRHFSVRFGIRPEGARVRDWLLRWAIDLVVAALGLAVALGLLVLAGSI
;
A
#
# COMPACT_ATOMS: atom_id res chain seq x y z
N MET A 1 20.97 43.95 -26.98
CA MET A 1 19.67 43.77 -26.31
C MET A 1 19.59 42.34 -25.81
N PRO A 2 19.60 42.09 -24.49
CA PRO A 2 19.46 40.73 -23.97
C PRO A 2 17.98 40.36 -23.98
N SER A 3 17.62 39.34 -24.75
CA SER A 3 16.29 38.73 -24.75
C SER A 3 16.08 37.98 -23.45
N THR A 4 15.37 38.62 -22.52
CA THR A 4 14.77 37.96 -21.36
C THR A 4 13.65 37.04 -21.85
N HIS A 5 14.02 35.80 -22.18
CA HIS A 5 13.09 34.69 -22.15
C HIS A 5 12.66 34.53 -20.68
N ILE A 6 11.55 35.16 -20.32
CA ILE A 6 10.84 34.86 -19.08
C ILE A 6 10.26 33.47 -19.32
N GLU A 7 10.99 32.44 -18.89
CA GLU A 7 10.40 31.14 -18.59
C GLU A 7 9.26 31.42 -17.63
N ARG A 8 8.03 31.39 -18.15
CA ARG A 8 6.80 31.56 -17.41
C ARG A 8 6.86 30.53 -16.27
N ALA A 9 6.98 31.01 -15.04
CA ALA A 9 7.04 30.18 -13.85
C ALA A 9 5.92 29.13 -13.94
N ASP A 10 6.33 27.87 -14.03
CA ASP A 10 5.47 26.72 -14.17
C ASP A 10 4.40 26.74 -13.06
N SER A 11 3.16 27.10 -13.41
CA SER A 11 1.99 27.22 -12.52
C SER A 11 1.46 25.86 -12.05
N GLY A 12 2.35 24.87 -11.90
CA GLY A 12 2.02 23.51 -11.53
C GLY A 12 2.47 23.18 -10.10
N LEU A 13 1.59 22.54 -9.34
CA LEU A 13 1.91 22.03 -8.03
C LEU A 13 2.71 20.73 -8.18
N SER A 14 3.97 20.71 -7.73
CA SER A 14 4.81 19.51 -7.78
C SER A 14 5.15 19.00 -6.40
N TRP A 15 5.14 17.68 -6.23
CA TRP A 15 5.60 17.03 -5.01
C TRP A 15 6.31 15.72 -5.31
N GLU A 16 7.05 15.24 -4.34
CA GLU A 16 7.86 14.04 -4.45
C GLU A 16 7.52 13.08 -3.30
N THR A 17 7.58 11.79 -3.58
CA THR A 17 7.53 10.77 -2.53
C THR A 17 8.68 9.81 -2.68
N ASP A 18 9.50 9.75 -1.62
CA ASP A 18 10.57 8.78 -1.47
C ASP A 18 10.16 7.70 -0.44
N LEU A 19 10.01 6.48 -0.95
CA LEU A 19 9.81 5.26 -0.18
C LEU A 19 10.94 4.25 -0.45
N HIS A 20 12.14 4.75 -0.73
CA HIS A 20 13.32 3.92 -0.91
C HIS A 20 13.70 3.17 0.39
N GLY A 21 14.30 2.00 0.21
CA GLY A 21 14.83 1.17 1.29
C GLY A 21 13.86 0.16 1.91
N ILE A 22 14.44 -0.88 2.53
CA ILE A 22 13.67 -2.04 3.03
C ILE A 22 12.68 -1.69 4.15
N ARG A 23 13.00 -0.66 4.97
CA ARG A 23 12.11 -0.18 6.04
C ARG A 23 10.80 0.44 5.52
N ARG A 24 10.79 0.90 4.28
CA ARG A 24 9.65 1.55 3.62
C ARG A 24 8.84 0.57 2.76
N LEU A 25 9.36 -0.64 2.52
CA LEU A 25 8.68 -1.70 1.79
C LEU A 25 7.24 -1.98 2.28
N PRO A 26 6.96 -2.11 3.59
CA PRO A 26 5.58 -2.34 4.03
C PRO A 26 4.62 -1.20 3.66
N HIS A 27 5.11 0.04 3.60
CA HIS A 27 4.31 1.18 3.19
C HIS A 27 4.02 1.15 1.68
N ARG A 28 5.00 0.72 0.87
CA ARG A 28 4.81 0.52 -0.59
C ARG A 28 3.80 -0.59 -0.88
N MET A 29 3.89 -1.71 -0.18
CA MET A 29 2.96 -2.83 -0.32
C MET A 29 1.56 -2.44 0.14
N ALA A 30 1.45 -1.75 1.29
CA ALA A 30 0.17 -1.22 1.77
C ALA A 30 -0.44 -0.23 0.77
N ALA A 31 0.37 0.69 0.22
CA ALA A 31 -0.06 1.63 -0.81
C ALA A 31 -0.65 0.91 -2.03
N PHE A 32 0.05 -0.10 -2.56
CA PHE A 32 -0.44 -0.90 -3.68
C PHE A 32 -1.77 -1.61 -3.36
N ILE A 33 -1.87 -2.26 -2.19
CA ILE A 33 -3.07 -3.00 -1.77
C ILE A 33 -4.29 -2.06 -1.64
N VAL A 34 -4.09 -0.84 -1.12
CA VAL A 34 -5.21 0.09 -0.91
C VAL A 34 -5.59 0.87 -2.17
N THR A 35 -4.65 1.12 -3.08
CA THR A 35 -4.93 1.80 -4.35
C THR A 35 -5.53 0.84 -5.38
N MET A 36 -5.31 -0.47 -5.25
CA MET A 36 -5.85 -1.48 -6.14
C MET A 36 -7.39 -1.43 -6.27
N HIS A 37 -7.90 -1.71 -7.47
CA HIS A 37 -9.33 -1.79 -7.73
C HIS A 37 -10.03 -2.83 -6.83
N PRO A 38 -11.16 -2.50 -6.17
CA PRO A 38 -11.86 -3.40 -5.24
C PRO A 38 -12.20 -4.76 -5.82
N VAL A 39 -12.61 -4.79 -7.09
CA VAL A 39 -12.99 -6.02 -7.79
C VAL A 39 -11.75 -6.87 -8.06
N ILE A 40 -10.66 -6.25 -8.53
CA ILE A 40 -9.38 -6.92 -8.77
C ILE A 40 -8.84 -7.47 -7.45
N TRP A 41 -8.85 -6.64 -6.39
CA TRP A 41 -8.41 -7.03 -5.07
C TRP A 41 -9.25 -8.19 -4.51
N GLY A 42 -10.57 -8.09 -4.57
CA GLY A 42 -11.47 -9.15 -4.10
C GLY A 42 -11.30 -10.45 -4.90
N GLY A 43 -11.14 -10.35 -6.22
CA GLY A 43 -10.90 -11.50 -7.08
C GLY A 43 -9.59 -12.22 -6.73
N PHE A 44 -8.47 -11.49 -6.75
CA PHE A 44 -7.15 -12.07 -6.58
C PHE A 44 -6.79 -12.42 -5.13
N PHE A 45 -7.21 -11.63 -4.14
CA PHE A 45 -6.79 -11.83 -2.75
C PHE A 45 -7.86 -12.44 -1.85
N ILE A 46 -9.11 -12.56 -2.30
CA ILE A 46 -10.17 -13.26 -1.55
C ILE A 46 -10.66 -14.48 -2.33
N VAL A 47 -11.30 -14.26 -3.49
CA VAL A 47 -12.03 -15.32 -4.20
C VAL A 47 -11.09 -16.43 -4.65
N LEU A 48 -9.99 -16.08 -5.32
CA LEU A 48 -9.02 -17.06 -5.82
C LEU A 48 -8.38 -17.89 -4.68
N PRO A 49 -7.79 -17.28 -3.63
CA PRO A 49 -7.25 -18.04 -2.50
C PRO A 49 -8.31 -18.92 -1.83
N LEU A 50 -9.50 -18.40 -1.54
CA LEU A 50 -10.55 -19.17 -0.87
C LEU A 50 -11.10 -20.31 -1.73
N ALA A 51 -11.19 -20.12 -3.05
CA ALA A 51 -11.63 -21.18 -3.96
C ALA A 51 -10.61 -22.33 -3.99
N VAL A 52 -9.32 -22.01 -4.09
CA VAL A 52 -8.25 -23.03 -4.06
C VAL A 52 -8.18 -23.71 -2.69
N LEU A 53 -8.33 -22.95 -1.60
CA LEU A 53 -8.40 -23.48 -0.24
C LEU A 53 -9.61 -24.41 -0.06
N GLY A 54 -10.80 -24.01 -0.50
CA GLY A 54 -12.02 -24.82 -0.43
C GLY A 54 -11.92 -26.11 -1.24
N SER A 55 -11.18 -26.08 -2.36
CA SER A 55 -10.94 -27.25 -3.21
C SER A 55 -10.10 -28.34 -2.52
N MET A 56 -9.46 -28.04 -1.38
CA MET A 56 -8.77 -29.04 -0.55
C MET A 56 -9.68 -30.17 -0.08
N THR A 57 -10.98 -29.90 0.10
CA THR A 57 -11.97 -30.92 0.48
C THR A 57 -12.12 -32.02 -0.58
N VAL A 58 -11.81 -31.71 -1.84
CA VAL A 58 -11.95 -32.62 -2.99
C VAL A 58 -10.59 -33.16 -3.44
N PHE A 59 -9.57 -32.30 -3.49
CA PHE A 59 -8.27 -32.64 -4.09
C PHE A 59 -7.13 -32.84 -3.08
N GLY A 60 -7.41 -32.73 -1.78
CA GLY A 60 -6.46 -33.03 -0.70
C GLY A 60 -5.14 -32.26 -0.80
N SER A 61 -4.01 -32.98 -0.70
CA SER A 61 -2.66 -32.39 -0.67
C SER A 61 -2.24 -31.67 -1.96
N ARG A 62 -2.78 -32.07 -3.13
CA ARG A 62 -2.49 -31.38 -4.39
C ARG A 62 -3.04 -29.96 -4.41
N ALA A 63 -4.24 -29.76 -3.88
CA ALA A 63 -4.80 -28.43 -3.70
C ALA A 63 -4.04 -27.60 -2.65
N ALA A 64 -3.45 -28.24 -1.64
CA ALA A 64 -2.58 -27.54 -0.69
C ALA A 64 -1.31 -26.99 -1.34
N ILE A 65 -0.66 -27.78 -2.20
CA ILE A 65 0.51 -27.31 -2.97
C ILE A 65 0.08 -26.18 -3.93
N ALA A 66 -1.03 -26.36 -4.64
CA ALA A 66 -1.56 -25.33 -5.55
C ALA A 66 -1.88 -24.02 -4.80
N TYR A 67 -2.48 -24.10 -3.61
CA TYR A 67 -2.77 -22.95 -2.77
C TYR A 67 -1.49 -22.16 -2.43
N VAL A 68 -0.44 -22.85 -2.01
CA VAL A 68 0.85 -22.24 -1.66
C VAL A 68 1.48 -21.56 -2.87
N ILE A 69 1.48 -22.21 -4.04
CA ILE A 69 2.00 -21.64 -5.29
C ILE A 69 1.22 -20.37 -5.65
N VAL A 70 -0.11 -20.43 -5.64
CA VAL A 70 -0.97 -19.27 -5.94
C VAL A 70 -0.68 -18.11 -4.98
N CYS A 71 -0.59 -18.37 -3.68
CA CYS A 71 -0.25 -17.34 -2.69
C CYS A 71 1.16 -16.76 -2.92
N ALA A 72 2.15 -17.56 -3.29
CA ALA A 72 3.49 -17.10 -3.62
C ALA A 72 3.48 -16.20 -4.87
N CYS A 73 2.75 -16.58 -5.92
CA CYS A 73 2.57 -15.75 -7.13
C CYS A 73 1.90 -14.41 -6.80
N LEU A 74 0.86 -14.41 -5.95
CA LEU A 74 0.21 -13.19 -5.49
C LEU A 74 1.16 -12.31 -4.66
N TRP A 75 2.04 -12.92 -3.86
CA TRP A 75 3.07 -12.18 -3.13
C TRP A 75 4.07 -11.51 -4.06
N LEU A 76 4.56 -12.23 -5.07
CA LEU A 76 5.44 -11.68 -6.09
C LEU A 76 4.76 -10.54 -6.85
N MET A 77 3.48 -10.68 -7.21
CA MET A 77 2.70 -9.62 -7.83
C MET A 77 2.67 -8.36 -6.95
N VAL A 78 2.38 -8.49 -5.66
CA VAL A 78 2.40 -7.35 -4.73
C VAL A 78 3.79 -6.74 -4.62
N TRP A 79 4.83 -7.57 -4.54
CA TRP A 79 6.21 -7.11 -4.46
C TRP A 79 6.61 -6.29 -5.69
N PHE A 80 6.47 -6.86 -6.89
CA PHE A 80 6.83 -6.19 -8.15
C PHE A 80 6.00 -4.94 -8.37
N SER A 81 4.69 -4.99 -8.12
CA SER A 81 3.83 -3.83 -8.33
C SER A 81 4.09 -2.72 -7.31
N SER A 82 4.52 -3.06 -6.09
CA SER A 82 4.90 -2.06 -5.07
C SER A 82 6.17 -1.30 -5.42
N ALA A 83 7.01 -1.82 -6.32
CA ALA A 83 8.20 -1.11 -6.81
C ALA A 83 7.83 0.19 -7.54
N GLY A 84 6.65 0.25 -8.18
CA GLY A 84 6.12 1.47 -8.81
C GLY A 84 5.81 2.62 -7.85
N PHE A 85 5.95 2.40 -6.54
CA PHE A 85 5.81 3.42 -5.49
C PHE A 85 7.13 3.76 -4.81
N LYS A 86 8.28 3.32 -5.35
CA LYS A 86 9.60 3.48 -4.73
C LYS A 86 10.01 4.95 -4.66
N THR A 87 10.14 5.61 -5.80
CA THR A 87 10.45 7.04 -5.90
C THR A 87 9.67 7.60 -7.07
N ASN A 88 8.75 8.53 -6.79
CA ASN A 88 7.91 9.15 -7.80
C ASN A 88 7.87 10.65 -7.59
N ARG A 89 8.05 11.39 -8.68
CA ARG A 89 7.77 12.82 -8.76
C ARG A 89 6.41 13.02 -9.43
N TYR A 90 5.56 13.78 -8.77
CA TYR A 90 4.23 14.10 -9.26
C TYR A 90 4.17 15.57 -9.59
N ARG A 91 3.49 15.89 -10.68
CA ARG A 91 3.27 17.27 -11.11
C ARG A 91 1.83 17.43 -11.55
N LEU A 92 1.08 18.25 -10.81
CA LEU A 92 -0.27 18.65 -11.14
C LEU A 92 -0.20 19.97 -11.92
N ASN A 93 -0.67 19.96 -13.17
CA ASN A 93 -0.83 21.15 -13.98
C ASN A 93 -2.31 21.52 -14.05
N SER A 94 -2.69 22.57 -13.33
CA SER A 94 -4.07 23.03 -13.26
C SER A 94 -4.56 23.64 -14.58
N GLU A 95 -3.69 24.30 -15.34
CA GLU A 95 -4.05 24.89 -16.64
C GLU A 95 -4.37 23.81 -17.69
N LYS A 96 -3.55 22.76 -17.72
CA LYS A 96 -3.74 21.64 -18.66
C LYS A 96 -4.73 20.59 -18.14
N HIS A 97 -5.20 20.71 -16.90
CA HIS A 97 -5.98 19.69 -16.20
C HIS A 97 -5.31 18.30 -16.27
N THR A 98 -3.99 18.23 -16.04
CA THR A 98 -3.23 16.97 -16.10
C THR A 98 -2.42 16.71 -14.85
N VAL A 99 -2.27 15.44 -14.50
CA VAL A 99 -1.28 14.97 -13.52
C VAL A 99 -0.24 14.12 -14.22
N THR A 100 1.02 14.53 -14.09
CA THR A 100 2.17 13.78 -14.58
C THR A 100 2.79 13.01 -13.42
N ILE A 101 3.03 11.73 -13.63
CA ILE A 101 3.74 10.83 -12.72
C ILE A 101 5.03 10.43 -13.40
N ARG A 102 6.15 10.83 -12.80
CA ARG A 102 7.48 10.48 -13.27
C ARG A 102 8.17 9.61 -12.23
N PRO A 103 8.20 8.29 -12.42
CA PRO A 103 9.04 7.42 -11.62
C PRO A 103 10.52 7.77 -11.79
N GLU A 104 11.26 7.66 -10.70
CA GLU A 104 12.71 7.78 -10.69
C GLU A 104 13.31 6.39 -10.47
N PHE A 105 14.19 5.98 -11.38
CA PHE A 105 14.83 4.68 -11.37
C PHE A 105 16.30 4.85 -11.01
N ASP A 106 16.79 4.02 -10.09
CA ASP A 106 18.18 4.08 -9.62
C ASP A 106 19.20 3.57 -10.66
N ASP A 107 18.72 2.92 -11.73
CA ASP A 107 19.55 2.23 -12.72
C ASP A 107 19.15 2.60 -14.16
N PRO A 108 20.12 2.93 -15.04
CA PRO A 108 19.87 3.30 -16.42
C PRO A 108 19.23 2.19 -17.27
N GLU A 109 19.51 0.90 -17.03
CA GLU A 109 18.86 -0.19 -17.77
C GLU A 109 17.37 -0.27 -17.42
N THR A 110 17.03 -0.09 -16.14
CA THR A 110 15.65 -0.02 -15.66
C THR A 110 14.90 1.18 -16.27
N THR A 111 15.59 2.30 -16.46
CA THR A 111 15.03 3.49 -17.13
C THR A 111 14.72 3.22 -18.60
N GLN A 112 15.63 2.55 -19.32
CA GLN A 112 15.43 2.16 -20.72
C GLN A 112 14.30 1.15 -20.88
N PHE A 113 14.20 0.18 -19.95
CA PHE A 113 13.10 -0.77 -19.94
C PHE A 113 11.75 -0.09 -19.66
N ALA A 114 11.72 0.86 -18.73
CA ALA A 114 10.52 1.65 -18.45
C ALA A 114 10.10 2.50 -19.66
N ALA A 115 11.05 3.10 -20.37
CA ALA A 115 10.75 3.84 -21.61
C ALA A 115 10.21 2.91 -22.71
N ALA A 116 10.80 1.73 -22.89
CA ALA A 116 10.35 0.74 -23.87
C ALA A 116 8.95 0.17 -23.56
N THR A 117 8.55 0.14 -22.28
CA THR A 117 7.27 -0.39 -21.81
C THR A 117 6.22 0.70 -21.53
N GLY A 118 6.52 1.97 -21.76
CA GLY A 118 5.61 3.11 -21.52
C GLY A 118 5.32 3.34 -20.03
N THR A 119 6.30 3.10 -19.17
CA THR A 119 6.21 3.29 -17.71
C THR A 119 7.19 4.32 -17.18
N ASP A 120 7.83 5.12 -18.04
CA ASP A 120 8.83 6.14 -17.73
C ASP A 120 8.23 7.48 -17.29
N GLU A 121 7.21 7.97 -18.01
CA GLU A 121 6.45 9.16 -17.65
C GLU A 121 4.99 8.97 -18.06
N ARG A 122 4.07 9.16 -17.11
CA ARG A 122 2.64 8.99 -17.37
C ARG A 122 1.91 10.28 -17.10
N THR A 123 1.29 10.83 -18.14
CA THR A 123 0.41 11.99 -18.03
C THR A 123 -1.04 11.54 -18.06
N ILE A 124 -1.81 11.95 -17.05
CA ILE A 124 -3.20 11.59 -16.85
C ILE A 124 -4.05 12.85 -17.00
N GLY A 125 -5.00 12.84 -17.93
CA GLY A 125 -6.04 13.86 -18.00
C GLY A 125 -7.03 13.74 -16.83
N LEU A 126 -7.21 14.83 -16.09
CA LEU A 126 -8.11 14.90 -14.93
C LEU A 126 -9.58 14.96 -15.33
N ASP A 127 -9.88 15.28 -16.58
CA ASP A 127 -11.19 15.11 -17.21
C ASP A 127 -11.73 13.68 -17.11
N THR A 128 -10.82 12.70 -17.10
CA THR A 128 -11.17 11.28 -16.95
C THR A 128 -11.29 10.83 -15.49
N VAL A 129 -10.91 11.67 -14.52
CA VAL A 129 -10.93 11.37 -13.08
C VAL A 129 -12.17 12.00 -12.46
N ASP A 130 -13.03 11.17 -11.89
CA ASP A 130 -14.28 11.59 -11.25
C ASP A 130 -14.05 12.04 -9.80
N ALA A 131 -13.28 11.23 -9.05
CA ALA A 131 -13.05 11.47 -7.63
C ALA A 131 -11.69 10.98 -7.16
N LEU A 132 -11.18 11.64 -6.12
CA LEU A 132 -9.98 11.25 -5.41
C LEU A 132 -10.35 10.63 -4.06
N GLN A 133 -9.97 9.37 -3.82
CA GLN A 133 -10.16 8.73 -2.53
C GLN A 133 -8.85 8.78 -1.72
N LEU A 134 -8.85 9.52 -0.62
CA LEU A 134 -7.68 9.69 0.25
C LEU A 134 -7.65 8.61 1.34
N ILE A 135 -6.55 7.86 1.43
CA ILE A 135 -6.35 6.76 2.38
C ILE A 135 -5.11 7.04 3.22
N PRO A 136 -5.23 7.38 4.51
CA PRO A 136 -4.09 7.70 5.35
C PRO A 136 -3.27 6.44 5.69
N LEU A 137 -1.97 6.48 5.39
CA LEU A 137 -0.98 5.43 5.67
C LEU A 137 0.15 5.97 6.57
N GLY A 138 -0.21 6.68 7.64
CA GLY A 138 0.75 7.28 8.58
C GLY A 138 1.33 8.60 8.06
N PRO A 139 2.63 8.70 7.72
CA PRO A 139 3.23 9.94 7.23
C PRO A 139 2.87 10.28 5.77
N ILE A 140 2.26 9.32 5.05
CA ILE A 140 1.89 9.44 3.63
C ILE A 140 0.40 9.12 3.50
N VAL A 141 -0.25 9.74 2.52
CA VAL A 141 -1.62 9.44 2.12
C VAL A 141 -1.58 8.81 0.74
N ALA A 142 -2.09 7.58 0.63
CA ALA A 142 -2.34 6.96 -0.66
C ALA A 142 -3.64 7.54 -1.23
N ALA A 143 -3.56 8.20 -2.37
CA ALA A 143 -4.71 8.79 -3.03
C ALA A 143 -5.06 7.94 -4.26
N ARG A 144 -6.21 7.30 -4.20
CA ARG A 144 -6.72 6.43 -5.26
C ARG A 144 -7.53 7.25 -6.26
N LEU A 145 -7.18 7.15 -7.54
CA LEU A 145 -7.87 7.83 -8.63
C LEU A 145 -9.08 7.00 -9.06
N ARG A 146 -10.29 7.57 -8.97
CA ARG A 146 -11.50 6.95 -9.51
C ARG A 146 -11.77 7.52 -10.89
N TYR A 147 -11.56 6.70 -11.91
CA TYR A 147 -11.84 7.06 -13.30
C TYR A 147 -13.33 6.96 -13.61
N ARG A 148 -13.82 7.81 -14.53
CA ARG A 148 -15.20 7.78 -15.04
C ARG A 148 -15.53 6.49 -15.79
N SER A 149 -14.53 5.92 -16.47
CA SER A 149 -14.63 4.65 -17.19
C SER A 149 -13.74 3.59 -16.56
N ALA A 150 -14.11 2.32 -16.68
CA ALA A 150 -13.24 1.21 -16.27
C ALA A 150 -11.96 1.23 -17.12
N THR A 151 -10.80 1.34 -16.46
CA THR A 151 -9.49 1.34 -17.12
C THR A 151 -8.55 0.39 -16.39
N VAL A 152 -7.94 -0.53 -17.13
CA VAL A 152 -7.00 -1.52 -16.58
C VAL A 152 -5.54 -1.04 -16.65
N THR A 153 -5.25 -0.07 -17.55
CA THR A 153 -3.88 0.39 -17.86
C THR A 153 -3.49 1.70 -17.19
N LYS A 154 -4.44 2.43 -16.60
CA LYS A 154 -4.17 3.71 -15.94
C LYS A 154 -3.73 3.49 -14.49
N PRO A 155 -2.79 4.30 -13.97
CA PRO A 155 -2.30 4.17 -12.60
C PRO A 155 -3.44 4.40 -11.60
N GLU A 156 -3.68 3.43 -10.72
CA GLU A 156 -4.84 3.45 -9.84
C GLU A 156 -4.64 4.34 -8.60
N GLY A 157 -3.41 4.77 -8.30
CA GLY A 157 -3.18 5.70 -7.22
C GLY A 157 -1.84 6.43 -7.26
N ILE A 158 -1.82 7.54 -6.52
CA ILE A 158 -0.68 8.44 -6.31
C ILE A 158 -0.39 8.52 -4.81
N LEU A 159 0.84 8.86 -4.45
CA LEU A 159 1.21 9.08 -3.06
C LEU A 159 1.33 10.56 -2.77
N ILE A 160 0.77 10.99 -1.64
CA ILE A 160 0.77 12.39 -1.22
C ILE A 160 1.40 12.51 0.17
N PRO A 161 2.42 13.36 0.37
CA PRO A 161 2.96 13.66 1.68
C PRO A 161 1.87 14.25 2.59
N ARG A 162 1.72 13.73 3.82
CA ARG A 162 0.60 14.13 4.71
C ARG A 162 0.53 15.63 4.99
N GLY A 163 1.68 16.30 5.05
CA GLY A 163 1.76 17.76 5.24
C GLY A 163 1.23 18.58 4.08
N GLN A 164 1.23 18.02 2.86
CA GLN A 164 0.83 18.71 1.62
C GLN A 164 -0.55 18.27 1.10
N VAL A 165 -1.23 17.35 1.80
CA VAL A 165 -2.52 16.78 1.37
C VAL A 165 -3.56 17.86 1.07
N ARG A 166 -3.64 18.91 1.90
CA ARG A 166 -4.64 19.97 1.73
C ARG A 166 -4.39 20.79 0.47
N GLU A 167 -3.14 21.15 0.22
CA GLU A 167 -2.73 21.94 -0.93
C GLU A 167 -2.95 21.14 -2.24
N ILE A 168 -2.50 19.88 -2.24
CA ILE A 168 -2.68 18.96 -3.37
C ILE A 168 -4.17 18.68 -3.62
N ALA A 169 -4.95 18.36 -2.57
CA ALA A 169 -6.40 18.19 -2.67
C ALA A 169 -7.11 19.44 -3.22
N GLY A 170 -6.67 20.63 -2.82
CA GLY A 170 -7.15 21.90 -3.34
C GLY A 170 -6.90 22.03 -4.85
N GLY A 171 -5.71 21.68 -5.32
CA GLY A 171 -5.37 21.66 -6.75
C GLY A 171 -6.21 20.66 -7.56
N PHE A 172 -6.45 19.47 -7.04
CA PHE A 172 -7.37 18.52 -7.70
C PHE A 172 -8.80 19.04 -7.77
N ARG A 173 -9.27 19.69 -6.69
CA ARG A 173 -10.60 20.30 -6.63
C ARG A 173 -10.75 21.44 -7.63
N SER A 174 -9.75 22.31 -7.78
CA SER A 174 -9.77 23.38 -8.79
C SER A 174 -9.79 22.83 -10.22
N CYS A 175 -9.32 21.60 -10.44
CA CYS A 175 -9.41 20.92 -11.72
C CYS A 175 -10.74 20.21 -11.96
N GLY A 176 -11.73 20.34 -11.06
CA GLY A 176 -13.05 19.71 -11.17
C GLY A 176 -13.13 18.26 -10.65
N VAL A 177 -12.08 17.76 -9.98
CA VAL A 177 -12.10 16.42 -9.37
C VAL A 177 -12.78 16.48 -8.01
N SER A 178 -13.69 15.54 -7.74
CA SER A 178 -14.35 15.45 -6.43
C SER A 178 -13.36 14.96 -5.37
N VAL A 179 -13.07 15.78 -4.37
CA VAL A 179 -12.16 15.44 -3.25
C VAL A 179 -12.90 15.62 -1.93
N PRO A 180 -12.80 14.66 -0.98
CA PRO A 180 -13.42 14.77 0.34
C PRO A 180 -13.14 16.12 1.03
N GLU A 181 -14.12 16.65 1.74
CA GLU A 181 -13.95 17.89 2.51
C GLU A 181 -12.91 17.68 3.62
N LEU A 182 -11.94 18.61 3.69
CA LEU A 182 -10.87 18.62 4.68
C LEU A 182 -11.07 19.87 5.55
N THR A 183 -11.79 19.75 6.66
CA THR A 183 -12.10 20.88 7.56
C THR A 183 -10.84 21.46 8.23
N PRO A 184 -10.72 22.79 8.41
CA PRO A 184 -9.60 23.39 9.15
C PRO A 184 -9.64 22.96 10.63
N GLY A 185 -8.50 22.56 11.19
CA GLY A 185 -8.38 22.13 12.59
C GLY A 185 -8.68 20.65 12.85
N ASP A 186 -9.39 19.97 11.97
CA ASP A 186 -9.57 18.52 12.08
C ASP A 186 -8.28 17.79 11.66
N ARG A 187 -7.77 16.92 12.55
CA ARG A 187 -7.01 15.74 12.10
C ARG A 187 -7.89 15.10 11.03
N PRO A 188 -7.38 14.77 9.82
CA PRO A 188 -8.22 14.27 8.74
C PRO A 188 -9.09 13.13 9.27
N THR A 189 -10.33 13.45 9.62
CA THR A 189 -11.26 12.57 10.29
C THR A 189 -11.70 11.66 9.18
N PRO A 190 -11.31 10.38 9.23
CA PRO A 190 -11.46 9.52 8.09
C PRO A 190 -12.95 9.36 7.82
N GLU A 191 -13.42 9.92 6.70
CA GLU A 191 -14.75 9.67 6.14
C GLU A 191 -15.12 8.19 6.34
N ARG A 192 -16.37 7.93 6.73
CA ARG A 192 -17.07 6.68 7.15
C ARG A 192 -16.71 5.33 6.49
N ARG A 193 -15.71 5.23 5.59
CA ARG A 193 -15.22 4.00 4.95
C ARG A 193 -13.76 3.60 5.24
N PRO A 194 -13.11 3.96 6.37
CA PRO A 194 -11.70 3.64 6.58
C PRO A 194 -11.50 2.20 7.12
N LEU A 195 -12.60 1.52 7.44
CA LEU A 195 -12.63 0.08 7.74
C LEU A 195 -12.26 -0.75 6.52
N ARG A 196 -12.64 -0.33 5.30
CA ARG A 196 -12.38 -1.12 4.09
C ARG A 196 -10.89 -1.17 3.76
N ALA A 197 -10.18 -0.06 3.87
CA ALA A 197 -8.73 -0.03 3.65
C ALA A 197 -7.97 -0.85 4.71
N ALA A 198 -8.35 -0.71 6.00
CA ALA A 198 -7.77 -1.52 7.07
C ALA A 198 -8.05 -3.02 6.86
N ALA A 199 -9.27 -3.38 6.48
CA ALA A 199 -9.63 -4.75 6.15
C ALA A 199 -8.74 -5.29 5.02
N ARG A 200 -8.50 -4.52 3.95
CA ARG A 200 -7.57 -4.96 2.90
C ARG A 200 -6.15 -5.18 3.38
N ILE A 201 -5.62 -4.24 4.16
CA ILE A 201 -4.26 -4.30 4.71
C ILE A 201 -4.11 -5.51 5.64
N ALA A 202 -5.16 -5.90 6.38
CA ALA A 202 -5.13 -7.06 7.26
C ALA A 202 -5.40 -8.37 6.51
N THR A 203 -6.46 -8.43 5.72
CA THR A 203 -6.91 -9.65 5.01
C THR A 203 -5.88 -10.16 4.02
N THR A 204 -5.20 -9.26 3.28
CA THR A 204 -4.22 -9.65 2.26
C THR A 204 -3.08 -10.49 2.86
N PRO A 205 -2.26 -9.99 3.81
CA PRO A 205 -1.16 -10.78 4.36
C PRO A 205 -1.62 -11.98 5.18
N ILE A 206 -2.83 -11.97 5.75
CA ILE A 206 -3.39 -13.14 6.42
C ILE A 206 -3.65 -14.25 5.39
N LEU A 207 -4.40 -13.97 4.33
CA LEU A 207 -4.78 -14.98 3.34
C LEU A 207 -3.60 -15.47 2.50
N ILE A 208 -2.77 -14.57 1.99
CA ILE A 208 -1.66 -14.96 1.09
C ILE A 208 -0.32 -15.16 1.79
N GLY A 209 -0.24 -14.89 3.10
CA GLY A 209 1.01 -15.00 3.86
C GLY A 209 0.91 -15.95 5.05
N VAL A 210 0.01 -15.70 5.99
CA VAL A 210 -0.11 -16.55 7.19
C VAL A 210 -0.73 -17.91 6.87
N LEU A 211 -1.85 -17.91 6.15
CA LEU A 211 -2.61 -19.13 5.85
C LEU A 211 -1.86 -20.16 4.99
N PRO A 212 -1.14 -19.81 3.91
CA PRO A 212 -0.37 -20.81 3.14
C PRO A 212 0.72 -21.44 3.98
N VAL A 213 1.35 -20.69 4.88
CA VAL A 213 2.42 -21.22 5.71
C VAL A 213 1.85 -22.15 6.81
N TYR A 214 0.67 -21.84 7.36
CA TYR A 214 -0.09 -22.79 8.20
C TYR A 214 -0.44 -24.08 7.43
N VAL A 215 -0.89 -23.96 6.18
CA VAL A 215 -1.18 -25.12 5.32
C VAL A 215 0.06 -25.97 5.10
N VAL A 216 1.22 -25.36 4.84
CA VAL A 216 2.49 -26.11 4.67
C VAL A 216 2.84 -26.87 5.95
N GLN A 217 2.72 -26.25 7.12
CA GLN A 217 3.04 -26.91 8.39
C GLN A 217 2.08 -28.05 8.71
N VAL A 218 0.76 -27.81 8.67
CA VAL A 218 -0.25 -28.76 9.17
C VAL A 218 -0.64 -29.81 8.13
N ARG A 219 -0.67 -29.45 6.84
CA ARG A 219 -1.11 -30.36 5.76
C ARG A 219 0.03 -31.02 5.01
N LEU A 220 1.18 -30.37 4.91
CA LEU A 220 2.34 -30.93 4.20
C LEU A 220 3.41 -31.48 5.15
N GLY A 221 3.30 -31.24 6.46
CA GLY A 221 4.25 -31.75 7.45
C GLY A 221 5.65 -31.19 7.30
N ILE A 222 5.81 -30.06 6.60
CA ILE A 222 7.10 -29.40 6.38
C ILE A 222 7.31 -28.40 7.53
N GLU A 223 8.42 -28.54 8.25
CA GLU A 223 8.80 -27.60 9.31
C GLU A 223 9.30 -26.27 8.73
N VAL A 224 8.35 -25.35 8.49
CA VAL A 224 8.62 -23.95 8.06
C VAL A 224 8.49 -22.95 9.21
N TRP A 225 8.50 -23.43 10.44
CA TRP A 225 8.28 -22.66 11.66
C TRP A 225 9.10 -21.36 11.76
N PRO A 226 10.40 -21.32 11.39
CA PRO A 226 11.19 -20.09 11.43
C PRO A 226 10.71 -19.03 10.44
N PHE A 227 10.29 -19.45 9.25
CA PHE A 227 9.77 -18.55 8.20
C PHE A 227 8.36 -18.05 8.53
N LEU A 228 7.51 -18.95 9.05
CA LEU A 228 6.16 -18.66 9.52
C LEU A 228 6.17 -17.65 10.67
N PHE A 229 7.06 -17.87 11.65
CA PHE A 229 7.25 -16.99 12.79
C PHE A 229 7.74 -15.59 12.34
N GLY A 230 8.78 -15.53 11.50
CA GLY A 230 9.30 -14.26 10.99
C GLY A 230 8.25 -13.49 10.18
N PHE A 231 7.50 -14.17 9.33
CA PHE A 231 6.47 -13.57 8.49
C PHE A 231 5.27 -13.07 9.30
N VAL A 232 4.78 -13.88 10.25
CA VAL A 232 3.68 -13.52 11.17
C VAL A 232 4.10 -12.33 12.04
N LEU A 233 5.32 -12.33 12.58
CA LEU A 233 5.84 -11.25 13.40
C LEU A 233 5.93 -9.93 12.60
N VAL A 234 6.47 -9.97 11.38
CA VAL A 234 6.56 -8.79 10.51
C VAL A 234 5.16 -8.29 10.14
N THR A 235 4.26 -9.19 9.76
CA THR A 235 2.86 -8.85 9.43
C THR A 235 2.16 -8.22 10.62
N TRP A 236 2.30 -8.80 11.81
CA TRP A 236 1.74 -8.32 13.06
C TRP A 236 2.26 -6.92 13.42
N VAL A 237 3.59 -6.72 13.36
CA VAL A 237 4.22 -5.42 13.61
C VAL A 237 3.72 -4.37 12.62
N VAL A 238 3.57 -4.70 11.33
CA VAL A 238 3.05 -3.77 10.32
C VAL A 238 1.58 -3.42 10.58
N ILE A 239 0.74 -4.41 10.89
CA ILE A 239 -0.68 -4.21 11.21
C ILE A 239 -0.81 -3.30 12.43
N VAL A 240 -0.13 -3.63 13.52
CA VAL A 240 -0.24 -2.88 14.77
C VAL A 240 0.37 -1.48 14.58
N ARG A 241 1.49 -1.34 13.88
CA ARG A 241 2.07 -0.03 13.55
C ARG A 241 1.08 0.85 12.78
N HIS A 242 0.36 0.29 11.81
CA HIS A 242 -0.66 1.02 11.07
C HIS A 242 -1.81 1.47 11.99
N PHE A 243 -2.29 0.59 12.88
CA PHE A 243 -3.36 0.91 13.82
C PHE A 243 -2.94 1.91 14.92
N SER A 244 -1.76 1.75 15.52
CA SER A 244 -1.26 2.64 16.59
C SER A 244 -1.05 4.08 16.10
N VAL A 245 -0.59 4.26 14.86
CA VAL A 245 -0.47 5.60 14.25
C VAL A 245 -1.86 6.18 13.98
N ARG A 246 -2.80 5.35 13.52
CA ARG A 246 -4.17 5.75 13.20
C ARG A 246 -5.01 6.16 14.43
N PHE A 247 -4.81 5.49 15.57
CA PHE A 247 -5.48 5.85 16.83
C PHE A 247 -4.78 6.98 17.60
N GLY A 248 -3.69 7.55 17.06
CA GLY A 248 -2.95 8.63 17.72
C GLY A 248 -2.21 8.19 18.99
N ILE A 249 -2.04 6.89 19.21
CA ILE A 249 -1.32 6.30 20.34
C ILE A 249 0.20 6.47 20.16
N ARG A 250 0.64 6.54 18.89
CA ARG A 250 2.06 6.67 18.54
C ARG A 250 2.45 8.14 18.35
N PRO A 251 3.42 8.69 19.09
CA PRO A 251 3.83 10.08 18.94
C PRO A 251 4.53 10.29 17.58
N GLU A 252 4.11 11.31 16.82
CA GLU A 252 4.63 11.64 15.47
C GLU A 252 5.91 12.50 15.50
N GLY A 253 6.33 13.02 16.66
CA GLY A 253 7.49 13.92 16.79
C GLY A 253 8.88 13.29 16.59
N ALA A 254 9.87 14.13 16.33
CA ALA A 254 11.28 13.79 16.12
C ALA A 254 12.12 13.83 17.41
N ARG A 255 11.51 14.05 18.57
CA ARG A 255 12.21 14.11 19.86
C ARG A 255 12.64 12.71 20.29
N VAL A 256 13.78 12.60 20.98
CA VAL A 256 14.34 11.33 21.49
C VAL A 256 13.31 10.54 22.32
N ARG A 257 12.47 11.24 23.09
CA ARG A 257 11.37 10.65 23.86
C ARG A 257 10.33 9.94 22.98
N ASP A 258 9.97 10.54 21.84
CA ASP A 258 9.00 9.97 20.91
C ASP A 258 9.60 8.76 20.18
N TRP A 259 10.91 8.78 19.94
CA TRP A 259 11.67 7.63 19.41
C TRP A 259 11.71 6.46 20.40
N LEU A 260 11.98 6.71 21.68
CA LEU A 260 11.95 5.68 22.73
C LEU A 260 10.56 5.08 22.92
N LEU A 261 9.51 5.90 22.92
CA LEU A 261 8.12 5.43 23.03
C LEU A 261 7.74 4.53 21.85
N ARG A 262 8.22 4.85 20.63
CA ARG A 262 8.00 4.04 19.43
C ARG A 262 8.65 2.67 19.54
N TRP A 263 9.84 2.57 20.12
CA TRP A 263 10.53 1.31 20.38
C TRP A 263 9.85 0.48 21.47
N ALA A 264 9.46 1.13 22.57
CA ALA A 264 8.73 0.46 23.65
C ALA A 264 7.41 -0.15 23.14
N ILE A 265 6.65 0.58 22.32
CA ILE A 265 5.43 0.08 21.69
C ILE A 265 5.75 -1.08 20.75
N ASP A 266 6.73 -0.95 19.85
CA ASP A 266 7.08 -2.04 18.92
C ASP A 266 7.54 -3.30 19.67
N LEU A 267 8.24 -3.15 20.80
CA LEU A 267 8.70 -4.27 21.64
C LEU A 267 7.57 -4.95 22.40
N VAL A 268 6.65 -4.17 23.00
CA VAL A 268 5.44 -4.71 23.65
C VAL A 268 4.56 -5.43 22.64
N VAL A 269 4.41 -4.86 21.45
CA VAL A 269 3.61 -5.45 20.36
C VAL A 269 4.23 -6.71 19.81
N ALA A 270 5.55 -6.73 19.62
CA ALA A 270 6.29 -7.93 19.24
C ALA A 270 6.17 -9.02 20.32
N ALA A 271 6.28 -8.65 21.60
CA ALA A 271 6.08 -9.57 22.72
C ALA A 271 4.64 -10.11 22.78
N LEU A 272 3.63 -9.27 22.50
CA LEU A 272 2.23 -9.70 22.44
C LEU A 272 1.99 -10.63 21.24
N GLY A 273 2.55 -10.31 20.08
CA GLY A 273 2.50 -11.16 18.89
C GLY A 273 3.20 -12.51 19.13
N LEU A 274 4.34 -12.49 19.82
CA LEU A 274 5.05 -13.68 20.27
C LEU A 274 4.21 -14.51 21.24
N ALA A 275 3.56 -13.88 22.23
CA ALA A 275 2.70 -14.57 23.19
C ALA A 275 1.46 -15.17 22.54
N VAL A 276 0.82 -14.48 21.59
CA VAL A 276 -0.32 -15.00 20.82
C VAL A 276 0.13 -16.15 19.92
N ALA A 277 1.27 -16.03 19.24
CA ALA A 277 1.82 -17.10 18.42
C ALA A 277 2.11 -18.35 19.28
N LEU A 278 2.82 -18.19 20.40
CA LEU A 278 3.11 -19.27 21.34
C LEU A 278 1.82 -19.88 21.93
N GLY A 279 0.83 -19.06 22.28
CA GLY A 279 -0.46 -19.52 22.78
C GLY A 279 -1.25 -20.34 21.76
N LEU A 280 -1.28 -19.90 20.50
CA LEU A 280 -1.89 -20.66 19.40
C LEU A 280 -1.15 -21.97 19.11
N LEU A 281 0.17 -21.99 19.29
CA LEU A 281 0.99 -23.17 19.15
C LEU A 281 0.76 -24.21 20.24
N VAL A 282 0.61 -23.76 21.49
CA VAL A 282 0.21 -24.63 22.60
C VAL A 282 -1.19 -25.19 22.37
N LEU A 283 -2.12 -24.39 21.85
CA LEU A 283 -3.48 -24.85 21.54
C LEU A 283 -3.54 -25.85 20.38
N ALA A 284 -2.70 -25.66 19.35
CA ALA A 284 -2.65 -26.55 18.19
C ALA A 284 -1.88 -27.84 18.46
N GLY A 285 -0.95 -27.84 19.42
CA GLY A 285 -0.22 -29.02 19.87
C GLY A 285 -0.95 -29.88 20.91
N SER A 286 -2.12 -29.43 21.40
CA SER A 286 -2.97 -30.19 22.33
C SER A 286 -4.15 -30.91 21.65
N ILE A 287 -4.16 -31.00 20.31
CA ILE A 287 -5.16 -31.74 19.51
C ILE A 287 -4.51 -32.98 18.92
#